data_AF-A0A521KW31-F1
#
_entry.id   AF-A0A521KW31-F1
#
_cell.length_a   1.000
_cell.length_b   1.000
_cell.length_c   1.000
_cell.angle_alpha   90.00
_cell.angle_beta   90.00
_cell.angle_gamma   90.00
#
_symmetry.space_group_name_H-M   'P 1'
#
loop_
_entity.id
_entity.type
_entity.pdbx_description
1 polymer ?
#
loop_
_entity_poly.entity_id
_entity_poly.type
_entity_poly.pdbx_seq_one_letter_code
_entity_poly.pdbx_strand_id
1 'polypeptide(L)'
;MIAETRRIDLATRLRRISEILDELLPDAEASGAAMHRVTAIALECLDRNVIPQAVFALVDAVRKNPFWMRGYLFLAIIYRAASATQEAVATRQTGTKMCRTVRRFLIAQISRQTIGGAGTRAILSRLLDRMAIRMAMMKRYDDILRHQLALTLVGAGQFEEALLWLTEGDVEHAPMRWQ
;
A
#
# COMPACT_ATOMS: atom_id res chain seq x y z
N MET A 1 -27.40 -20.79 16.47
CA MET A 1 -26.95 -21.21 15.14
C MET A 1 -26.57 -19.96 14.31
N ILE A 2 -25.55 -19.21 14.76
CA ILE A 2 -25.02 -17.96 14.12
C ILE A 2 -23.47 -18.00 14.18
N ALA A 3 -22.89 -19.19 14.11
CA ALA A 3 -21.44 -19.41 14.25
C ALA A 3 -20.78 -19.86 12.94
N GLU A 4 -21.52 -20.51 12.03
CA GLU A 4 -20.98 -21.06 10.78
C GLU A 4 -20.54 -20.01 9.74
N THR A 5 -21.02 -18.77 9.79
CA THR A 5 -20.67 -17.74 8.78
C THR A 5 -19.36 -17.00 9.05
N ARG A 6 -18.65 -17.33 10.13
CA ARG A 6 -17.38 -16.69 10.53
C ARG A 6 -16.22 -17.67 10.51
N ARG A 7 -15.58 -17.83 9.36
CA ARG A 7 -14.11 -17.92 9.18
C ARG A 7 -13.82 -18.39 7.75
N ILE A 8 -13.89 -17.46 6.80
CA ILE A 8 -12.95 -17.60 5.69
C ILE A 8 -11.57 -17.47 6.33
N ASP A 9 -10.76 -18.52 6.23
CA ASP A 9 -9.41 -18.55 6.78
C ASP A 9 -8.58 -17.34 6.27
N LEU A 10 -7.68 -16.83 7.13
CA LEU A 10 -6.92 -15.61 6.87
C LEU A 10 -6.12 -15.71 5.57
N ALA A 11 -5.55 -16.88 5.28
CA ALA A 11 -4.79 -17.11 4.05
C ALA A 11 -5.71 -17.01 2.82
N THR A 12 -6.91 -17.60 2.89
CA THR A 12 -7.91 -17.52 1.80
C THR A 12 -8.35 -16.07 1.54
N ARG A 13 -8.55 -15.28 2.60
CA ARG A 13 -8.88 -13.84 2.46
C ARG A 13 -7.75 -13.05 1.80
N LEU A 14 -6.50 -13.28 2.23
CA LEU A 14 -5.34 -12.59 1.65
C LEU A 14 -5.07 -13.02 0.22
N ARG A 15 -5.31 -14.28 -0.13
CA ARG A 15 -5.25 -14.78 -1.52
C ARG A 15 -6.24 -14.03 -2.40
N ARG A 16 -7.49 -13.88 -1.96
CA ARG A 16 -8.51 -13.12 -2.70
C ARG A 16 -8.16 -11.64 -2.84
N ILE A 17 -7.64 -11.03 -1.77
CA ILE A 17 -7.15 -9.64 -1.83
C ILE A 17 -5.98 -9.54 -2.80
N SER A 18 -5.10 -10.55 -2.86
CA SER A 18 -4.02 -10.60 -3.84
C SER A 18 -4.60 -10.56 -5.25
N GLU A 19 -5.48 -11.48 -5.61
CA GLU A 19 -6.10 -11.53 -6.95
C GLU A 19 -6.73 -10.18 -7.35
N ILE A 20 -7.50 -9.57 -6.45
CA ILE A 20 -8.12 -8.25 -6.70
C ILE A 20 -7.06 -7.17 -6.93
N LEU A 21 -5.96 -7.18 -6.18
CA LEU A 21 -4.88 -6.21 -6.36
C LEU A 21 -4.13 -6.44 -7.68
N ASP A 22 -3.98 -7.68 -8.15
CA ASP A 22 -3.36 -7.97 -9.45
C ASP A 22 -4.20 -7.40 -10.61
N GLU A 23 -5.53 -7.43 -10.48
CA GLU A 23 -6.45 -6.82 -11.46
C GLU A 23 -6.47 -5.28 -11.37
N LEU A 24 -6.50 -4.72 -10.16
CA LEU A 24 -6.71 -3.28 -9.94
C LEU A 24 -5.42 -2.45 -10.01
N LEU A 25 -4.29 -3.06 -9.68
CA LEU A 25 -2.97 -2.45 -9.56
C LEU A 25 -1.93 -3.37 -10.23
N PRO A 26 -2.07 -3.61 -11.55
CA PRO A 26 -1.15 -4.48 -12.26
C PRO A 26 0.27 -3.99 -12.04
N ASP A 27 1.12 -4.90 -11.56
CA ASP A 27 2.47 -4.59 -11.11
C ASP A 27 3.24 -3.90 -12.24
N ALA A 28 3.39 -2.58 -12.12
CA ALA A 28 4.28 -1.80 -12.97
C ALA A 28 5.72 -2.11 -12.53
N GLU A 29 6.27 -3.22 -13.03
CA GLU A 29 7.68 -3.65 -13.02
C GLU A 29 8.39 -3.75 -11.63
N ALA A 30 7.75 -3.33 -10.53
CA ALA A 30 8.41 -3.08 -9.24
C ALA A 30 8.27 -4.21 -8.21
N SER A 31 7.19 -5.00 -8.22
CA SER A 31 7.13 -6.26 -7.45
C SER A 31 7.66 -7.38 -8.33
N GLY A 32 8.97 -7.44 -8.53
CA GLY A 32 9.59 -8.53 -9.28
C GLY A 32 9.25 -9.91 -8.70
N ALA A 33 9.59 -10.98 -9.42
CA ALA A 33 9.30 -12.38 -9.03
C ALA A 33 9.64 -12.72 -7.56
N ALA A 34 10.63 -12.04 -6.97
CA ALA A 34 10.97 -12.16 -5.55
C ALA A 34 9.81 -11.79 -4.60
N MET A 35 9.07 -10.71 -4.87
CA MET A 35 7.96 -10.28 -4.03
C MET A 35 6.76 -11.22 -4.14
N HIS A 36 6.48 -11.76 -5.34
CA HIS A 36 5.48 -12.81 -5.51
C HIS A 36 5.83 -14.08 -4.73
N ARG A 37 7.11 -14.48 -4.69
CA ARG A 37 7.56 -15.61 -3.85
C ARG A 37 7.36 -15.33 -2.38
N VAL A 38 7.68 -14.12 -1.90
CA VAL A 38 7.43 -13.74 -0.50
C VAL A 38 5.94 -13.82 -0.18
N THR A 39 5.06 -13.33 -1.06
CA THR A 39 3.61 -13.46 -0.87
C THR A 39 3.19 -14.91 -0.78
N ALA A 40 3.69 -15.78 -1.67
CA ALA A 40 3.36 -17.21 -1.64
C ALA A 40 3.82 -17.87 -0.34
N ILE A 41 5.05 -17.61 0.10
CA ILE A 41 5.59 -18.14 1.38
C ILE A 41 4.74 -17.66 2.56
N ALA A 42 4.40 -16.37 2.61
CA ALA A 42 3.58 -15.81 3.68
C ALA A 42 2.19 -16.49 3.73
N LEU A 43 1.55 -16.71 2.57
CA LEU A 43 0.26 -17.39 2.49
C LEU A 43 0.36 -18.86 2.94
N GLU A 44 1.41 -19.59 2.54
CA GLU A 44 1.65 -20.96 2.98
C GLU A 44 1.87 -21.06 4.50
N CYS A 45 2.63 -20.13 5.08
CA CYS A 45 2.80 -20.03 6.53
C CYS A 45 1.45 -19.80 7.23
N LEU A 46 0.58 -18.96 6.67
CA LEU A 46 -0.75 -18.71 7.22
C LEU A 46 -1.69 -19.91 7.08
N ASP A 47 -1.66 -20.64 5.96
CA ASP A 47 -2.39 -21.91 5.78
C ASP A 47 -1.98 -22.95 6.84
N ARG A 48 -0.72 -22.92 7.27
CA ARG A 48 -0.17 -23.75 8.37
C ARG A 48 -0.35 -23.15 9.76
N ASN A 49 -1.04 -22.02 9.89
CA ASN A 49 -1.23 -21.26 11.13
C ASN A 49 0.09 -20.82 11.81
N VAL A 50 1.16 -20.64 11.04
CA VAL A 50 2.46 -20.19 11.53
C VAL A 50 2.62 -18.68 11.32
N ILE A 51 1.77 -17.91 12.00
CA ILE A 51 1.68 -16.45 11.88
C ILE A 51 3.03 -15.73 12.05
N PRO A 52 3.89 -16.07 13.04
CA PRO A 52 5.16 -15.37 13.21
C PRO A 52 6.10 -15.48 12.00
N GLN A 53 6.09 -16.62 11.30
CA GLN A 53 6.92 -16.82 10.11
C GLN A 53 6.39 -16.01 8.91
N ALA A 54 5.06 -15.94 8.74
CA ALA A 54 4.44 -15.10 7.72
C ALA A 54 4.78 -13.61 7.95
N VAL A 55 4.68 -13.15 9.20
CA VAL A 55 5.05 -11.78 9.58
C VAL A 55 6.54 -11.53 9.32
N PHE A 56 7.42 -12.44 9.74
CA PHE A 56 8.86 -12.31 9.53
C PHE A 56 9.23 -12.16 8.05
N ALA A 57 8.69 -13.03 7.19
CA ALA A 57 8.96 -12.99 5.74
C ALA A 57 8.53 -11.66 5.12
N LEU A 58 7.35 -11.16 5.49
CA LEU A 58 6.85 -9.88 4.99
C LEU A 58 7.62 -8.68 5.55
N VAL A 59 8.00 -8.68 6.84
CA VAL A 59 8.82 -7.62 7.46
C VAL A 59 10.17 -7.53 6.77
N ASP A 60 10.85 -8.66 6.58
CA ASP A 60 12.14 -8.69 5.88
C ASP A 60 12.02 -8.16 4.44
N ALA A 61 10.95 -8.55 3.73
CA ALA A 61 10.70 -8.08 2.38
C ALA A 61 10.41 -6.58 2.28
N VAL A 62 9.58 -6.01 3.17
CA VAL A 62 9.35 -4.55 3.17
C VAL A 62 10.56 -3.76 3.63
N ARG A 63 11.44 -4.34 4.46
CA ARG A 63 12.73 -3.72 4.79
C ARG A 63 13.67 -3.67 3.59
N LYS A 64 13.72 -4.75 2.81
CA LYS A 64 14.53 -4.83 1.57
C LYS A 64 13.94 -4.00 0.43
N ASN A 65 12.61 -3.89 0.37
CA ASN A 65 11.90 -3.07 -0.59
C ASN A 65 10.79 -2.23 0.09
N PRO A 66 11.14 -1.04 0.61
CA PRO A 66 10.19 -0.14 1.28
C PRO A 66 9.11 0.42 0.35
N PHE A 67 9.20 0.20 -0.96
CA PHE A 67 8.22 0.67 -1.93
C PHE A 67 7.19 -0.40 -2.32
N TRP A 68 7.25 -1.57 -1.68
CA TRP A 68 6.32 -2.67 -1.87
C TRP A 68 5.06 -2.49 -1.02
N MET A 69 4.09 -1.71 -1.52
CA MET A 69 2.89 -1.32 -0.77
C MET A 69 1.99 -2.49 -0.40
N ARG A 70 1.95 -3.54 -1.24
CA ARG A 70 1.23 -4.78 -0.96
C ARG A 70 1.74 -5.46 0.31
N GLY A 71 3.04 -5.41 0.58
CA GLY A 71 3.64 -5.94 1.81
C GLY A 71 3.10 -5.26 3.07
N TYR A 72 3.05 -3.92 3.08
CA TYR A 72 2.47 -3.16 4.18
C TYR A 72 0.99 -3.49 4.39
N LEU A 73 0.23 -3.63 3.30
CA LEU A 73 -1.19 -4.01 3.39
C LEU A 73 -1.37 -5.40 4.01
N PHE A 74 -0.58 -6.38 3.59
CA PHE A 74 -0.68 -7.76 4.08
C PHE A 74 -0.25 -7.86 5.54
N LEU A 75 0.86 -7.22 5.92
CA LEU A 75 1.30 -7.12 7.31
C LEU A 75 0.22 -6.54 8.21
N ALA A 76 -0.38 -5.42 7.82
CA ALA A 76 -1.40 -4.77 8.63
C ALA A 76 -2.67 -5.62 8.80
N ILE A 77 -3.05 -6.40 7.78
CA ILE A 77 -4.18 -7.34 7.86
C ILE A 77 -3.85 -8.49 8.81
N ILE A 78 -2.63 -9.05 8.73
CA ILE A 78 -2.18 -10.14 9.61
C ILE A 78 -2.11 -9.67 11.07
N TYR A 79 -1.48 -8.51 11.33
CA TYR A 79 -1.43 -7.93 12.67
C TYR A 79 -2.82 -7.72 13.25
N ARG A 80 -3.75 -7.16 12.47
CA ARG A 80 -5.14 -6.99 12.91
C ARG A 80 -5.82 -8.32 13.22
N ALA A 81 -5.58 -9.36 12.42
CA ALA A 81 -6.13 -10.70 12.66
C ALA A 81 -5.54 -11.36 13.91
N ALA A 82 -4.30 -11.02 14.28
CA ALA A 82 -3.62 -11.43 15.50
C ALA A 82 -3.91 -10.52 16.71
N SER A 83 -4.89 -9.61 16.62
CA SER A 83 -5.22 -8.60 17.65
C SER A 83 -4.07 -7.66 18.03
N ALA A 84 -3.05 -7.56 17.19
CA ALA A 84 -1.92 -6.63 17.30
C ALA A 84 -2.29 -5.28 16.67
N THR A 85 -3.21 -4.56 17.31
CA THR A 85 -3.84 -3.36 16.74
C THR A 85 -2.84 -2.22 16.52
N GLN A 86 -1.91 -2.00 17.46
CA GLN A 86 -0.93 -0.92 17.35
C GLN A 86 0.04 -1.15 16.18
N GLU A 87 0.48 -2.40 15.99
CA GLU A 87 1.34 -2.82 14.89
C GLU A 87 0.60 -2.69 13.55
N ALA A 88 -0.69 -3.04 13.52
CA ALA A 88 -1.52 -2.85 12.33
C ALA A 88 -1.68 -1.37 11.96
N VAL A 89 -1.85 -0.48 12.95
CA VAL A 89 -1.91 0.97 12.76
C VAL A 89 -0.57 1.51 12.24
N ALA A 90 0.53 1.23 12.95
CA ALA A 90 1.86 1.70 12.59
C ALA A 90 2.30 1.24 11.18
N THR A 91 1.96 0.00 10.81
CA THR A 91 2.26 -0.56 9.49
C THR A 91 1.52 0.22 8.38
N ARG A 92 0.23 0.53 8.57
CA ARG A 92 -0.54 1.31 7.58
C ARG A 92 -0.04 2.73 7.46
N GLN A 93 0.23 3.40 8.58
CA GLN A 93 0.80 4.75 8.58
C GLN A 93 2.13 4.79 7.82
N THR A 94 2.99 3.78 8.02
CA THR A 94 4.25 3.65 7.29
C THR A 94 4.02 3.48 5.79
N GLY A 95 3.12 2.59 5.38
CA GLY A 95 2.78 2.39 3.97
C GLY A 95 2.23 3.66 3.30
N THR A 96 1.34 4.38 3.97
CA THR A 96 0.83 5.68 3.48
C THR A 96 1.95 6.70 3.34
N LYS A 97 2.86 6.80 4.31
CA LYS A 97 4.03 7.68 4.21
C LYS A 97 4.87 7.34 2.98
N MET A 98 5.13 6.06 2.73
CA MET A 98 5.89 5.62 1.55
C MET A 98 5.18 5.95 0.23
N CYS A 99 3.86 5.78 0.16
CA CYS A 99 3.08 6.19 -1.02
C CYS A 99 3.26 7.68 -1.32
N ARG A 100 3.14 8.55 -0.30
CA ARG A 100 3.34 10.00 -0.44
C ARG A 100 4.77 10.35 -0.84
N THR A 101 5.77 9.71 -0.24
CA THR A 101 7.19 9.91 -0.60
C THR A 101 7.45 9.59 -2.07
N VAL A 102 6.93 8.45 -2.57
CA VAL A 102 7.09 8.08 -3.99
C VAL A 102 6.37 9.08 -4.89
N ARG A 103 5.15 9.49 -4.57
CA ARG A 103 4.41 10.50 -5.35
C ARG A 103 5.17 11.82 -5.45
N ARG A 104 5.65 12.35 -4.32
CA ARG A 104 6.45 13.59 -4.28
C ARG A 104 7.73 13.47 -5.11
N PHE A 105 8.42 12.33 -5.02
CA PHE A 105 9.60 12.06 -5.83
C PHE A 105 9.27 12.08 -7.34
N LEU A 106 8.20 11.40 -7.76
CA LEU A 106 7.78 11.36 -9.16
C LEU A 106 7.37 12.74 -9.68
N ILE A 107 6.63 13.53 -8.90
CA ILE A 107 6.29 14.92 -9.24
C ILE A 107 7.57 15.74 -9.44
N ALA A 108 8.52 15.67 -8.51
CA ALA A 108 9.77 16.41 -8.61
C ALA A 108 10.60 16.00 -9.85
N GLN A 109 10.57 14.72 -10.22
CA GLN A 109 11.24 14.22 -11.43
C GLN A 109 10.55 14.71 -12.70
N ILE A 110 9.21 14.68 -12.77
CA ILE A 110 8.44 15.21 -13.89
C ILE A 110 8.80 16.68 -14.11
N SER A 111 8.75 17.50 -13.04
CA SER A 111 9.05 18.93 -13.12
C SER A 111 10.47 19.20 -13.65
N ARG A 112 11.48 18.42 -13.23
CA ARG A 112 12.86 18.57 -13.75
C ARG A 112 12.97 18.22 -15.22
N GLN A 113 12.35 17.13 -15.66
CA GLN A 113 12.40 16.67 -17.05
C GLN A 113 11.65 17.62 -18.00
N THR A 114 10.57 18.25 -17.54
CA THR A 114 9.85 19.27 -18.32
C THR A 114 10.63 20.57 -18.47
N ILE A 115 11.51 20.92 -17.53
CA ILE A 115 12.34 22.14 -17.57
C ILE A 115 13.66 21.90 -18.33
N GLY A 116 14.19 20.67 -18.34
CA GLY A 116 15.54 20.34 -18.80
C GLY A 116 15.78 20.20 -20.31
N GLY A 117 14.75 20.22 -21.15
CA GLY A 117 14.89 20.32 -22.61
C GLY A 117 15.36 19.08 -23.39
N ALA A 118 14.66 18.80 -24.48
CA ALA A 118 15.12 18.10 -25.70
C ALA A 118 15.74 16.68 -25.61
N GLY A 119 15.22 15.79 -24.76
CA GLY A 119 15.22 14.36 -25.11
C GLY A 119 14.29 14.12 -26.32
N THR A 120 14.59 13.16 -27.20
CA THR A 120 13.67 12.75 -28.29
C THR A 120 12.26 12.64 -27.74
N ARG A 121 11.35 13.49 -28.22
CA ARG A 121 9.99 13.72 -27.67
C ARG A 121 9.23 12.43 -27.33
N ALA A 122 9.46 11.38 -28.10
CA ALA A 122 8.90 10.04 -27.90
C ALA A 122 9.42 9.32 -26.64
N ILE A 123 10.71 9.43 -26.30
CA ILE A 123 11.29 8.83 -25.08
C ILE A 123 10.77 9.57 -23.84
N LEU A 124 10.74 10.90 -23.90
CA LEU A 124 10.22 11.72 -22.80
C LEU A 124 8.72 11.45 -22.55
N SER A 125 7.90 11.36 -23.61
CA SER A 125 6.48 11.02 -23.48
C SER A 125 6.28 9.67 -22.79
N ARG A 126 6.98 8.62 -23.24
CA ARG A 126 6.88 7.29 -22.64
C ARG A 126 7.31 7.25 -21.17
N LEU A 127 8.33 8.04 -20.81
CA LEU A 127 8.78 8.16 -19.42
C LEU A 127 7.71 8.81 -18.55
N LEU A 128 7.13 9.93 -19.02
CA LEU A 128 6.06 10.64 -18.30
C LEU A 128 4.82 9.77 -18.12
N ASP A 129 4.43 8.98 -19.14
CA ASP A 129 3.31 8.05 -19.05
C ASP A 129 3.54 6.97 -17.98
N ARG A 130 4.74 6.37 -17.95
CA ARG A 130 5.11 5.39 -16.91
C ARG A 130 5.07 5.99 -15.51
N MET A 131 5.57 7.21 -15.35
CA MET A 131 5.54 7.92 -14.07
C MET A 131 4.10 8.25 -13.64
N ALA A 132 3.23 8.64 -14.57
CA ALA A 132 1.81 8.88 -14.31
C ALA A 132 1.08 7.62 -13.84
N ILE A 133 1.31 6.48 -14.50
CA ILE A 133 0.79 5.16 -14.07
C ILE A 133 1.26 4.84 -12.65
N ARG A 134 2.56 5.00 -12.38
CA ARG A 134 3.14 4.75 -11.05
C ARG A 134 2.54 5.68 -9.98
N MET A 135 2.34 6.96 -10.28
CA MET A 135 1.69 7.91 -9.37
C MET A 135 0.25 7.52 -9.07
N ALA A 136 -0.54 7.18 -10.09
CA ALA A 136 -1.92 6.74 -9.93
C ALA A 136 -2.00 5.47 -9.06
N MET A 137 -1.08 4.53 -9.26
CA MET A 137 -0.97 3.32 -8.46
C MET A 137 -0.64 3.62 -7.00
N MET A 138 0.32 4.52 -6.73
CA MET A 138 0.65 4.95 -5.36
C MET A 138 -0.52 5.67 -4.69
N LYS A 139 -1.29 6.46 -5.43
CA LYS A 139 -2.51 7.09 -4.90
C LYS A 139 -3.53 6.05 -4.47
N ARG A 140 -3.81 5.05 -5.31
CA ARG A 140 -4.75 3.96 -4.97
C ARG A 140 -4.30 3.16 -3.75
N TYR A 141 -3.01 2.85 -3.63
CA TYR A 141 -2.50 2.19 -2.42
C TYR A 141 -2.64 3.08 -1.18
N ASP A 142 -2.36 4.37 -1.30
CA ASP A 142 -2.57 5.32 -0.20
C ASP A 142 -4.03 5.32 0.26
N ASP A 143 -4.96 5.45 -0.68
CA ASP A 143 -6.41 5.45 -0.41
C ASP A 143 -6.85 4.17 0.32
N ILE A 144 -6.40 3.00 -0.14
CA ILE A 144 -6.68 1.71 0.49
C ILE A 144 -6.12 1.65 1.93
N LEU A 145 -4.86 2.04 2.11
CA LEU A 145 -4.20 2.00 3.41
C LEU A 145 -4.85 2.96 4.41
N ARG A 146 -5.19 4.17 3.99
CA ARG A 146 -5.90 5.17 4.80
C ARG A 146 -7.30 4.69 5.19
N HIS A 147 -8.05 4.13 4.24
CA HIS A 147 -9.37 3.61 4.51
C HIS A 147 -9.32 2.47 5.54
N GLN A 148 -8.41 1.51 5.38
CA GLN A 148 -8.26 0.43 6.35
C GLN A 148 -7.72 0.90 7.71
N LEU A 149 -6.90 1.95 7.73
CA LEU A 149 -6.43 2.57 8.96
C LEU A 149 -7.61 3.19 9.73
N ALA A 150 -8.44 3.99 9.06
CA ALA A 150 -9.64 4.56 9.64
C ALA A 150 -10.56 3.47 10.23
N LEU A 151 -10.81 2.38 9.49
CA LEU A 151 -11.60 1.25 10.00
C LEU A 151 -10.97 0.58 11.24
N THR A 152 -9.64 0.56 11.33
CA THR A 152 -8.94 0.00 12.50
C THR A 152 -9.05 0.93 13.70
N LEU A 153 -8.88 2.24 13.50
CA LEU A 153 -9.02 3.27 14.52
C LEU A 153 -10.46 3.35 15.06
N VAL A 154 -11.47 3.28 14.19
CA VAL A 154 -12.88 3.16 14.59
C VAL A 154 -13.10 1.93 15.47
N GLY A 155 -12.54 0.78 15.08
CA GLY A 155 -12.61 -0.44 15.88
C GLY A 155 -11.92 -0.33 17.24
N ALA A 156 -10.95 0.58 17.38
CA ALA A 156 -10.25 0.88 18.63
C ALA A 156 -10.91 2.03 19.43
N GLY A 157 -12.03 2.59 18.97
CA GLY A 157 -12.71 3.73 19.60
C GLY A 157 -12.03 5.09 19.36
N GLN A 158 -11.05 5.16 18.46
CA GLN A 158 -10.28 6.37 18.13
C GLN A 158 -10.94 7.12 16.96
N PHE A 159 -12.15 7.64 17.17
CA PHE A 159 -12.99 8.21 16.11
C PHE A 159 -12.43 9.51 15.52
N GLU A 160 -11.86 10.38 16.35
CA GLU A 160 -11.28 11.65 15.88
C GLU A 160 -10.07 11.41 14.96
N GLU A 161 -9.20 10.48 15.35
CA GLU A 161 -8.05 10.10 14.54
C GLU A 161 -8.50 9.43 13.23
N ALA A 162 -9.51 8.56 13.29
CA ALA A 162 -10.11 7.96 12.09
C ALA A 162 -10.64 9.00 11.10
N LEU A 163 -11.32 10.05 11.59
CA LEU A 163 -11.83 11.14 10.76
C LEU A 163 -10.69 11.89 10.09
N LEU A 164 -9.64 12.25 10.83
CA LEU A 164 -8.46 12.94 10.32
C LEU A 164 -7.81 12.15 9.16
N TRP A 165 -7.67 10.84 9.32
CA TRP A 165 -7.15 9.98 8.26
C TRP A 165 -8.04 9.86 7.03
N LEU A 166 -9.35 10.10 7.13
CA LEU A 166 -10.26 10.12 5.99
C LEU A 166 -10.32 11.49 5.29
N THR A 167 -10.13 12.59 6.03
CA THR A 167 -10.36 13.95 5.53
C THR A 167 -9.08 14.66 5.05
N GLU A 168 -7.91 14.34 5.60
CA GLU A 168 -6.64 14.96 5.19
C GLU A 168 -6.07 14.36 3.88
N GLY A 169 -6.97 13.93 2.97
CA GLY A 169 -6.70 13.19 1.74
C GLY A 169 -5.73 13.87 0.77
N ASP A 170 -5.89 15.18 0.60
CA ASP A 170 -5.41 15.88 -0.60
C ASP A 170 -4.96 17.34 -0.34
N VAL A 171 -4.53 17.71 0.87
CA VAL A 171 -3.92 19.04 1.13
C VAL A 171 -2.45 19.10 0.67
N GLU A 172 -2.14 18.50 -0.49
CA GLU A 172 -0.80 18.69 -1.08
C GLU A 172 -0.76 19.77 -2.15
N HIS A 173 -1.87 20.21 -2.76
CA HIS A 173 -1.87 21.32 -3.74
C HIS A 173 -3.14 22.19 -3.61
N ALA A 174 -3.18 23.10 -2.62
CA ALA A 174 -3.86 24.37 -2.86
C ALA A 174 -2.84 25.24 -3.63
N PRO A 175 -3.09 25.62 -4.91
CA PRO A 175 -2.24 26.60 -5.56
C PRO A 175 -2.26 27.86 -4.69
N MET A 176 -1.07 28.41 -4.42
CA MET A 176 -0.93 29.77 -3.88
C MET A 176 -1.86 30.68 -4.68
N ARG A 177 -2.96 31.11 -4.05
CA ARG A 177 -3.69 32.28 -4.51
C ARG A 177 -2.82 33.46 -4.11
N TRP A 178 -2.16 34.04 -5.10
CA TRP A 178 -1.70 35.41 -5.00
C TRP A 178 -2.93 36.30 -4.86
N GLN A 179 -3.11 36.88 -3.68
CA GLN A 179 -3.80 38.14 -3.46
C GLN A 179 -3.00 38.94 -2.44
#